data_AF-A0A377TMS0-F1
#
_entry.id   AF-A0A377TMS0-F1
#
_cell.length_a   1.000
_cell.length_b   1.000
_cell.length_c   1.000
_cell.angle_alpha   90.00
_cell.angle_beta   90.00
_cell.angle_gamma   90.00
#
_symmetry.space_group_name_H-M   'P 1'
#
loop_
_entity.id
_entity.type
_entity.pdbx_description
1 polymer ?
#
loop_
_entity_poly.entity_id
_entity_poly.type
_entity_poly.pdbx_seq_one_letter_code
_entity_poly.pdbx_strand_id
1 'polypeptide(L)' 'MYARGQQDKAAGMSESDARRTADAIKQQAAQGTRTEHAFTGNASDKWDNAMENKDAVLFGNELSGAYLDGYLGVK' A
#
# COMPACT_ATOMS: atom_id res chain seq x y z
N MET A 1 -0.44 -3.43 -6.90
CA MET A 1 0.72 -4.05 -6.23
C MET A 1 1.15 -5.37 -6.88
N TYR A 2 0.23 -6.27 -7.22
CA TYR A 2 0.52 -7.53 -7.93
C TYR A 2 1.41 -7.40 -9.17
N ALA A 3 1.09 -6.49 -10.10
CA ALA A 3 1.92 -6.25 -11.28
C ALA A 3 3.34 -5.77 -10.93
N ARG A 4 3.50 -5.03 -9.84
CA ARG A 4 4.81 -4.56 -9.36
C ARG A 4 5.64 -5.73 -8.81
N GLY A 5 5.02 -6.65 -8.06
CA GLY A 5 5.68 -7.87 -7.62
C GLY A 5 6.19 -8.72 -8.79
N GLN A 6 5.39 -8.85 -9.85
CA GLN A 6 5.82 -9.55 -11.08
C GLN A 6 7.00 -8.86 -11.76
N GLN A 7 6.97 -7.52 -11.85
CA GLN A 7 8.07 -6.74 -12.43
C GLN A 7 9.36 -6.90 -11.63
N ASP A 8 9.29 -6.83 -10.30
CA ASP A 8 10.47 -6.97 -9.43
C ASP A 8 11.08 -8.38 -9.54
N LYS A 9 10.25 -9.42 -9.68
CA LYS A 9 10.76 -10.77 -9.98
C LYS A 9 11.38 -10.87 -11.36
N ALA A 10 10.76 -10.27 -12.37
CA ALA A 10 11.32 -10.22 -13.73
C ALA A 10 12.65 -9.44 -13.79
N ALA A 11 12.82 -8.44 -12.92
CA ALA A 11 14.06 -7.68 -12.75
C ALA A 11 15.15 -8.45 -11.96
N GLY A 12 14.87 -9.66 -11.48
CA GLY A 12 15.81 -10.48 -10.73
C GLY A 12 15.97 -10.09 -9.26
N MET A 13 15.00 -9.36 -8.68
CA MET A 13 15.00 -9.04 -7.25
C MET A 13 15.00 -10.34 -6.42
N SER A 14 15.75 -10.38 -5.32
CA SER A 14 15.77 -11.52 -4.41
C SER A 14 14.49 -11.58 -3.56
N GLU A 15 14.11 -12.78 -3.11
CA GLU A 15 12.90 -12.93 -2.27
C GLU A 15 13.04 -12.17 -0.94
N SER A 16 14.26 -12.08 -0.40
CA SER A 16 14.52 -11.29 0.81
C SER A 16 14.25 -9.81 0.59
N ASP A 17 14.57 -9.27 -0.58
CA ASP A 17 14.32 -7.86 -0.91
C ASP A 17 12.85 -7.60 -1.24
N ALA A 18 12.18 -8.58 -1.85
CA ALA A 18 10.73 -8.54 -2.03
C ALA A 18 10.00 -8.51 -0.68
N ARG A 19 10.40 -9.35 0.29
CA ARG A 19 9.84 -9.33 1.66
C ARG A 19 10.08 -7.99 2.36
N ARG A 20 11.26 -7.39 2.22
CA ARG A 20 11.53 -6.03 2.73
C ARG A 20 10.63 -4.98 2.10
N THR A 21 10.39 -5.08 0.79
CA THR A 21 9.48 -4.18 0.07
C THR A 21 8.05 -4.35 0.56
N ALA A 22 7.62 -5.59 0.78
CA ALA A 22 6.31 -5.92 1.33
C ALA A 22 6.12 -5.33 2.75
N ASP A 23 7.14 -5.35 3.60
CA ASP A 23 7.09 -4.74 4.93
C ASP A 23 7.10 -3.22 4.87
N ALA A 24 7.86 -2.62 3.95
CA ALA A 24 7.84 -1.18 3.71
C ALA A 24 6.45 -0.69 3.26
N ILE A 25 5.74 -1.47 2.43
CA ILE A 25 4.36 -1.17 2.02
C ILE A 25 3.41 -1.13 3.21
N LYS A 26 3.53 -2.07 4.16
CA LYS A 26 2.72 -2.06 5.41
C LYS A 26 2.99 -0.81 6.24
N GLN A 27 4.27 -0.49 6.43
CA GLN A 27 4.67 0.68 7.21
C GLN A 27 4.20 1.98 6.57
N GLN A 28 4.29 2.10 5.24
CA GLN A 28 3.84 3.29 4.52
C GLN A 28 2.31 3.47 4.63
N ALA A 29 1.54 2.38 4.49
CA ALA A 29 0.09 2.43 4.65
C ALA A 29 -0.34 2.82 6.07
N ALA A 30 0.36 2.30 7.09
CA ALA A 30 0.12 2.63 8.49
C ALA A 30 0.52 4.08 8.86
N GLN A 31 1.50 4.66 8.18
CA GLN A 31 2.00 6.01 8.47
C GLN A 31 1.16 7.13 7.85
N GLY A 32 0.32 6.86 6.85
CA GLY A 32 -0.43 7.95 6.25
C GLY A 32 -1.24 7.56 5.03
N THR A 33 -2.44 7.05 5.28
CA THR A 33 -3.56 7.26 4.34
C THR A 33 -4.36 8.47 4.84
N ARG A 34 -3.70 9.62 4.95
CA ARG A 34 -4.37 10.92 5.05
C ARG A 34 -4.68 11.36 3.63
N THR A 35 -5.87 11.00 3.15
CA THR A 35 -6.34 11.52 1.88
C THR A 35 -7.00 12.87 2.15
N GLU A 36 -6.25 13.96 1.98
CA GLU A 36 -6.81 15.31 2.01
C GLU A 36 -7.72 15.50 0.79
N HIS A 37 -8.99 15.11 0.92
CA HIS A 37 -10.01 15.43 -0.08
C HIS A 37 -10.44 16.89 0.10
N ALA A 38 -9.86 17.80 -0.67
CA ALA A 38 -10.47 19.10 -0.92
C ALA A 38 -11.53 18.94 -2.02
N PHE A 39 -12.82 18.84 -1.66
CA PHE A 39 -13.89 19.03 -2.63
C PHE A 39 -13.92 20.51 -3.00
N THR A 40 -13.56 20.83 -4.25
CA THR A 40 -13.48 22.19 -4.80
C THR A 40 -14.88 22.79 -5.00
N GLY A 41 -15.63 22.97 -3.92
CA GLY A 41 -16.98 23.54 -3.93
C GLY A 41 -17.25 24.52 -2.79
N ASN A 42 -16.59 24.39 -1.64
CA ASN A 42 -16.74 25.34 -0.53
C ASN A 42 -15.50 25.29 0.38
N ALA A 43 -14.74 26.38 0.46
CA ALA A 43 -13.45 26.44 1.17
C ALA A 43 -13.54 26.26 2.70
N SER A 44 -14.75 26.23 3.26
CA SER A 44 -15.01 26.11 4.70
C SER A 44 -15.34 24.70 5.17
N ASP A 45 -15.60 23.76 4.25
CA ASP A 45 -15.95 22.38 4.59
C ASP A 45 -14.71 21.47 4.49
N LYS A 46 -13.84 21.53 5.50
CA LYS A 46 -12.69 20.61 5.62
C LYS A 46 -13.08 19.41 6.47
N TRP A 47 -13.25 18.26 5.83
CA TRP A 47 -13.58 17.01 6.50
C TRP A 47 -12.29 16.19 6.48
N ASP A 48 -11.62 16.06 7.62
CA ASP A 48 -10.45 15.19 7.74
C ASP A 48 -10.95 13.75 7.77
N ASN A 49 -10.80 13.03 6.66
CA ASN A 49 -11.08 11.61 6.61
C ASN A 49 -9.76 10.86 6.86
N ALA A 50 -9.22 11.00 8.07
CA ALA A 50 -8.13 10.15 8.51
C ALA A 50 -8.66 8.70 8.55
N MET A 51 -8.13 7.86 7.66
CA MET A 51 -8.38 6.43 7.71
C MET A 51 -8.06 5.92 9.12
N GLU A 52 -9.02 5.22 9.74
CA GLU A 52 -8.82 4.70 11.09
C GLU A 52 -7.60 3.78 11.07
N ASN A 53 -6.77 3.81 12.12
CA ASN A 53 -5.50 3.07 12.15
C ASN A 53 -5.69 1.57 11.81
N LYS A 54 -6.80 0.98 12.26
CA LYS A 54 -7.17 -0.41 11.94
C LYS A 54 -7.35 -0.64 10.43
N ASP A 55 -7.97 0.31 9.74
CA ASP A 55 -8.24 0.21 8.31
C ASP A 55 -6.94 0.42 7.54
N ALA A 56 -6.10 1.38 7.96
CA ALA A 56 -4.78 1.63 7.39
C ALA A 56 -3.85 0.39 7.50
N VAL A 57 -3.88 -0.30 8.64
CA VAL A 57 -3.16 -1.56 8.84
C VAL A 57 -3.70 -2.67 7.95
N LEU A 58 -5.03 -2.83 7.86
CA LEU A 58 -5.65 -3.83 6.99
C LEU A 58 -5.28 -3.59 5.52
N PHE A 59 -5.40 -2.35 5.06
CA PHE A 59 -5.04 -1.94 3.70
C PHE A 59 -3.56 -2.17 3.41
N GLY A 60 -2.67 -1.84 4.35
CA GLY A 60 -1.25 -2.14 4.23
C GLY A 60 -0.95 -3.63 4.09
N ASN A 61 -1.65 -4.47 4.85
CA ASN A 61 -1.52 -5.92 4.78
C ASN A 61 -2.01 -6.46 3.43
N GLU A 62 -3.14 -5.98 2.92
CA GLU A 62 -3.65 -6.37 1.60
C GLU A 62 -2.70 -5.95 0.46
N LEU A 63 -2.18 -4.72 0.50
CA LEU A 63 -1.22 -4.24 -0.49
C LEU A 63 0.08 -5.04 -0.48
N SER A 64 0.56 -5.38 0.71
CA SER A 64 1.76 -6.19 0.94
C SER A 64 1.57 -7.64 0.46
N GLY A 65 0.42 -8.25 0.78
CA GLY A 65 0.03 -9.57 0.29
C GLY A 65 -0.06 -9.60 -1.22
N ALA A 66 -0.80 -8.67 -1.82
CA ALA A 66 -0.93 -8.58 -3.28
C ALA A 66 0.42 -8.36 -3.99
N TYR A 67 1.36 -7.63 -3.37
CA TYR A 67 2.72 -7.51 -3.89
C TYR A 67 3.46 -8.85 -3.87
N LEU A 68 3.44 -9.56 -2.74
CA LEU A 68 4.10 -10.85 -2.60
C LEU A 68 3.46 -11.93 -3.47
N ASP A 69 2.14 -11.94 -3.63
CA ASP A 69 1.45 -12.86 -4.54
C ASP A 69 1.93 -12.67 -5.98
N GLY A 70 2.05 -11.41 -6.41
CA GLY A 70 2.59 -11.07 -7.73
C GLY A 70 4.06 -11.45 -7.89
N TYR A 71 4.85 -11.26 -6.84
CA TYR A 71 6.25 -11.66 -6.83
C TYR A 71 6.41 -13.18 -6.81
N LEU A 72 5.62 -13.91 -6.03
CA LEU A 72 5.74 -15.37 -5.94
C LEU A 72 5.07 -16.07 -7.13
N GLY A 73 4.16 -15.40 -7.83
CA GLY A 73 3.35 -15.96 -8.90
C GLY A 73 2.17 -16.78 -8.37
N VAL A 74 1.73 -16.50 -7.14
CA VAL A 74 0.58 -17.13 -6.50
C VAL A 74 -0.67 -16.37 -6.93
N LYS A 75 -1.72 -17.08 -7.32
CA LYS A 75 -2.94 -16.52 -7.92
C LYS A 75 -4.16 -16.95 -7.14
#